data_AF-A0A7J4ESB4-F1
#
_entry.id   AF-A0A7J4ESB4-F1
#
_cell.length_a   1.000
_cell.length_b   1.000
_cell.length_c   1.000
_cell.angle_alpha   90.00
_cell.angle_beta   90.00
_cell.angle_gamma   90.00
#
_symmetry.space_group_name_H-M   'P 1'
#
loop_
_entity.id
_entity.type
_entity.pdbx_description
1 polymer ?
#
loop_
_entity_poly.entity_id
_entity_poly.type
_entity_poly.pdbx_seq_one_letter_code
_entity_poly.pdbx_strand_id
1 'polypeptide(L)'
;MERVTAEWITTWNKIFDSYDILKKMLSEKAICCKDCIEIFDPPYTIRIQKKDKTVYFQLDGRVVALLNKQGLQVISDDIGEFVDEWCTALTSLGFKRYSVKRRNRE
;
A
#
# COMPACT_ATOMS: atom_id res chain seq x y z
N MET A 1 -1.31 -16.72 -10.81
CA MET A 1 -2.73 -16.71 -11.25
C MET A 1 -3.24 -15.28 -11.10
N GLU A 2 -3.62 -14.59 -12.18
CA GLU A 2 -4.09 -13.20 -12.10
C GLU A 2 -5.52 -13.17 -11.54
N ARG A 3 -5.73 -12.55 -10.38
CA ARG A 3 -7.06 -12.33 -9.81
C ARG A 3 -7.52 -10.92 -10.17
N VAL A 4 -8.11 -10.75 -11.35
CA VAL A 4 -8.82 -9.51 -11.71
C VAL A 4 -10.14 -9.51 -10.94
N THR A 5 -10.15 -8.90 -9.76
CA THR A 5 -11.39 -8.68 -9.01
C THR A 5 -11.68 -7.18 -8.93
N ALA A 6 -12.95 -6.81 -9.04
CA ALA A 6 -13.42 -5.42 -8.94
C ALA A 6 -12.96 -4.73 -7.63
N GLU A 7 -12.72 -5.53 -6.60
CA GLU A 7 -12.15 -5.11 -5.32
C GLU A 7 -10.76 -4.50 -5.47
N TRP A 8 -9.82 -5.18 -6.15
CA TRP A 8 -8.45 -4.67 -6.33
C TRP A 8 -8.41 -3.38 -7.15
N ILE A 9 -9.28 -3.27 -8.16
CA ILE A 9 -9.42 -2.04 -8.94
C ILE A 9 -9.94 -0.90 -8.05
N THR A 10 -10.88 -1.18 -7.15
CA THR A 10 -11.39 -0.21 -6.19
C THR A 10 -10.33 0.22 -5.19
N THR A 11 -9.55 -0.73 -4.66
CA THR A 11 -8.40 -0.49 -3.78
C THR A 11 -7.36 0.40 -4.48
N TRP A 12 -7.00 0.05 -5.71
CA TRP A 12 -6.08 0.83 -6.54
C TRP A 12 -6.56 2.28 -6.71
N ASN A 13 -7.84 2.48 -7.06
CA ASN A 13 -8.43 3.81 -7.19
C ASN A 13 -8.29 4.62 -5.89
N LYS A 14 -8.63 4.04 -4.74
CA LYS A 14 -8.56 4.70 -3.44
C LYS A 14 -7.12 5.13 -3.08
N ILE A 15 -6.14 4.26 -3.32
CA ILE A 15 -4.73 4.54 -3.04
C ILE A 15 -4.24 5.74 -3.85
N PHE A 16 -4.53 5.76 -5.16
CA PHE A 16 -4.04 6.82 -6.04
C PHE A 16 -4.82 8.14 -5.92
N ASP A 17 -6.12 8.08 -5.60
CA ASP A 17 -6.92 9.27 -5.25
C ASP A 17 -6.40 9.93 -3.96
N SER A 18 -5.97 9.09 -3.01
CA SER A 18 -5.41 9.55 -1.73
C SER A 18 -3.88 9.74 -1.75
N TYR A 19 -3.21 9.65 -2.90
CA TYR A 19 -1.74 9.59 -2.96
C TYR A 19 -1.05 10.76 -2.25
N ASP A 20 -1.50 11.99 -2.52
CA ASP A 20 -0.90 13.19 -1.92
C ASP A 20 -1.16 13.28 -0.41
N ILE A 21 -2.25 12.67 0.08
CA ILE A 21 -2.53 12.52 1.51
C ILE A 21 -1.61 11.46 2.11
N LEU A 22 -1.49 10.29 1.47
CA LEU A 22 -0.60 9.20 1.88
C LEU A 22 0.84 9.70 2.00
N LYS A 23 1.33 10.45 1.00
CA LYS A 23 2.68 11.01 1.00
C LYS A 23 2.93 11.94 2.18
N LYS A 24 1.95 12.77 2.56
CA LYS A 24 2.03 13.65 3.73
C LYS A 24 2.05 12.84 5.02
N MET A 25 1.14 11.88 5.16
CA MET A 25 1.00 11.03 6.36
C MET A 25 2.22 10.13 6.60
N LEU A 26 2.84 9.65 5.52
CA LEU A 26 3.97 8.73 5.57
C LEU A 26 5.33 9.44 5.51
N SER A 27 5.36 10.77 5.43
CA SER A 27 6.61 11.54 5.28
C SER A 27 7.66 11.29 6.36
N GLU A 28 7.23 10.89 7.57
CA GLU A 28 8.12 10.54 8.68
C GLU A 28 8.47 9.05 8.76
N LYS A 29 7.78 8.19 8.00
CA LYS A 29 7.86 6.72 8.08
C LYS A 29 8.25 6.05 6.77
N ALA A 30 8.39 6.82 5.70
CA ALA A 30 8.65 6.35 4.34
C ALA A 30 9.58 7.33 3.63
N ILE A 31 10.30 6.84 2.62
CA ILE A 31 11.04 7.69 1.70
C ILE A 31 10.05 8.24 0.67
N CYS A 32 9.80 9.54 0.73
CA CYS A 32 8.87 10.24 -0.16
C CYS A 32 9.64 11.09 -1.19
N CYS A 33 9.73 10.60 -2.43
CA CYS A 33 10.23 11.35 -3.59
C CYS A 33 9.07 12.00 -4.36
N LYS A 34 9.35 12.84 -5.36
CA LYS A 34 8.33 13.56 -6.16
C LYS A 34 7.16 12.65 -6.58
N ASP A 35 7.49 11.51 -7.18
CA ASP A 35 6.54 10.55 -7.75
C ASP A 35 6.62 9.15 -7.12
N CYS A 36 7.19 9.02 -5.92
CA CYS A 36 7.36 7.73 -5.25
C CYS A 36 7.17 7.84 -3.72
N ILE A 37 6.48 6.87 -3.13
CA ILE A 37 6.46 6.61 -1.69
C ILE A 37 7.06 5.21 -1.50
N GLU A 38 8.08 5.08 -0.66
CA GLU A 38 8.72 3.80 -0.37
C GLU A 38 8.70 3.54 1.14
N ILE A 39 7.95 2.51 1.53
CA ILE A 39 7.69 2.12 2.92
C ILE A 39 8.52 0.86 3.22
N PHE A 40 9.30 0.91 4.28
CA PHE A 40 10.14 -0.22 4.72
C PHE A 40 9.48 -0.94 5.88
N ASP A 41 9.19 -2.22 5.68
CA ASP A 41 8.58 -3.10 6.68
C ASP A 41 9.29 -4.46 6.64
N PRO A 42 10.54 -4.56 7.16
CA PRO A 42 11.41 -5.71 6.92
C PRO A 42 10.74 -7.06 7.25
N PRO A 43 10.86 -8.08 6.38
CA PRO A 43 11.72 -8.16 5.18
C PRO A 43 11.10 -7.53 3.91
N TYR A 44 9.97 -6.86 4.03
CA TYR A 44 9.22 -6.31 2.93
C TYR A 44 9.51 -4.84 2.64
N THR A 45 9.18 -4.43 1.41
CA THR A 45 9.17 -3.03 0.99
C THR A 45 7.97 -2.78 0.09
N ILE A 46 7.22 -1.71 0.38
CA ILE A 46 6.05 -1.31 -0.39
C ILE A 46 6.40 -0.02 -1.12
N ARG A 47 6.31 -0.04 -2.44
CA ARG A 47 6.67 1.10 -3.28
C ARG A 47 5.48 1.56 -4.12
N ILE A 48 4.99 2.76 -3.84
CA ILE A 48 3.88 3.38 -4.58
C ILE A 48 4.46 4.36 -5.60
N GLN A 49 4.40 4.00 -6.88
CA GLN A 49 4.86 4.85 -7.98
C GLN A 49 3.69 5.62 -8.62
N LYS A 50 3.73 6.95 -8.56
CA LYS A 50 2.69 7.85 -9.10
C LYS A 50 2.67 7.86 -10.62
N LYS A 51 3.85 7.85 -11.26
CA LYS A 51 4.01 7.98 -12.71
C LYS A 51 3.29 6.87 -13.47
N ASP A 52 3.57 5.62 -13.10
CA ASP A 52 2.99 4.44 -13.75
C ASP A 52 1.77 3.89 -12.98
N LYS A 53 1.28 4.65 -12.00
CA LYS A 53 0.17 4.30 -11.09
C LYS A 53 0.21 2.83 -10.67
N THR A 54 1.32 2.41 -10.08
CA THR A 54 1.53 1.02 -9.66
C THR A 54 2.07 0.97 -8.23
N VAL A 55 1.53 0.05 -7.44
CA VAL A 55 2.07 -0.32 -6.12
C VAL A 55 2.86 -1.60 -6.29
N TYR A 56 4.10 -1.62 -5.85
CA TYR A 56 4.97 -2.79 -5.85
C TYR A 56 5.14 -3.29 -4.43
N PHE A 57 5.00 -4.59 -4.26
CA PHE A 57 5.30 -5.31 -3.03
C PHE A 57 6.58 -6.10 -3.25
N GLN A 58 7.56 -5.88 -2.41
CA GLN A 58 8.88 -6.47 -2.51
C GLN A 58 9.20 -7.27 -1.26
N LEU A 59 9.89 -8.39 -1.43
CA LEU A 59 10.47 -9.22 -0.38
C LEU A 59 11.97 -9.34 -0.67
N ASP A 60 12.82 -8.92 0.26
CA ASP A 60 14.28 -8.90 0.08
C ASP A 60 14.72 -8.27 -1.26
N GLY A 61 14.05 -7.17 -1.64
CA GLY A 61 14.30 -6.42 -2.89
C GLY A 61 13.72 -7.04 -4.17
N ARG A 62 13.04 -8.19 -4.10
CA ARG A 62 12.39 -8.84 -5.25
C ARG A 62 10.91 -8.52 -5.29
N VAL A 63 10.39 -8.13 -6.45
CA VAL A 63 8.94 -7.89 -6.63
C VAL A 63 8.20 -9.22 -6.54
N VAL A 64 7.31 -9.34 -5.55
CA VAL A 64 6.48 -10.53 -5.28
C VAL A 64 5.00 -10.30 -5.59
N ALA A 65 4.56 -9.04 -5.63
CA ALA A 65 3.27 -8.64 -6.15
C ALA A 65 3.30 -7.21 -6.69
N LEU A 66 2.33 -6.89 -7.54
CA LEU A 66 2.03 -5.53 -7.94
C LEU A 66 0.53 -5.29 -8.05
N LEU A 67 0.08 -4.10 -7.67
CA LEU A 67 -1.29 -3.63 -7.82
C LEU A 67 -1.30 -2.48 -8.83
N ASN A 68 -2.04 -2.65 -9.92
CA ASN A 68 -2.19 -1.64 -10.97
C ASN A 68 -3.67 -1.55 -11.43
N LYS A 69 -3.95 -0.79 -12.48
CA LYS A 69 -5.31 -0.60 -13.03
C LYS A 69 -6.02 -1.90 -13.47
N GLN A 70 -5.26 -2.97 -13.72
CA GLN A 70 -5.77 -4.29 -14.12
C GLN A 70 -6.11 -5.16 -12.89
N GLY A 71 -5.76 -4.71 -11.69
CA GLY A 71 -5.94 -5.45 -10.44
C GLY A 71 -4.62 -5.91 -9.84
N LEU A 72 -4.70 -6.91 -8.97
CA LEU A 72 -3.56 -7.47 -8.26
C LEU A 72 -2.93 -8.62 -9.06
N GLN A 73 -1.64 -8.50 -9.33
CA GLN A 73 -0.81 -9.56 -9.89
C GLN A 73 0.12 -10.09 -8.80
N VAL A 74 -0.09 -11.35 -8.41
CA VAL A 74 0.71 -12.06 -7.41
C VAL A 74 1.70 -12.99 -8.13
N ILE A 75 2.98 -12.83 -7.81
CA ILE A 75 4.09 -13.60 -8.40
C ILE A 75 4.52 -14.75 -7.49
N SER A 76 4.30 -14.63 -6.18
CA SER A 76 4.63 -15.66 -5.17
C SER A 76 3.41 -15.97 -4.31
N ASP A 77 3.09 -17.24 -4.07
CA ASP A 77 1.82 -17.62 -3.42
C ASP A 77 1.76 -17.31 -1.91
N ASP A 78 2.90 -17.17 -1.22
CA ASP A 78 2.96 -16.97 0.24
C ASP A 78 2.78 -15.52 0.72
N ILE A 79 2.48 -14.57 -0.19
CA ILE A 79 2.44 -13.13 0.14
C ILE A 79 1.02 -12.55 0.12
N GLY A 80 0.00 -13.39 -0.04
CA GLY A 80 -1.40 -12.95 -0.16
C GLY A 80 -1.90 -12.16 1.06
N GLU A 81 -1.64 -12.66 2.27
CA GLU A 81 -2.04 -12.00 3.52
C GLU A 81 -1.38 -10.63 3.68
N PHE A 82 -0.04 -10.57 3.49
CA PHE A 82 0.72 -9.34 3.54
C PHE A 82 0.21 -8.27 2.55
N VAL A 83 -0.09 -8.66 1.32
CA VAL A 83 -0.63 -7.74 0.31
C VAL A 83 -2.00 -7.22 0.72
N ASP A 84 -2.86 -8.08 1.25
CA ASP A 84 -4.20 -7.71 1.71
C ASP A 84 -4.14 -6.72 2.87
N GLU A 85 -3.30 -6.99 3.87
CA GLU A 85 -3.08 -6.12 5.03
C GLU A 85 -2.61 -4.73 4.61
N TRP A 86 -1.62 -4.64 3.73
CA TRP A 86 -1.10 -3.36 3.24
C TRP A 86 -2.09 -2.63 2.34
N CYS A 87 -2.80 -3.33 1.47
CA CYS A 87 -3.89 -2.74 0.67
C CYS A 87 -5.00 -2.17 1.57
N THR A 88 -5.38 -2.93 2.60
CA THR A 88 -6.34 -2.50 3.61
C THR A 88 -5.81 -1.30 4.38
N ALA A 89 -4.56 -1.29 4.82
CA ALA A 89 -3.96 -0.16 5.51
C ALA A 89 -3.93 1.09 4.61
N LEU A 90 -3.41 0.97 3.37
CA LEU A 90 -3.30 2.09 2.43
C LEU A 90 -4.65 2.68 2.03
N THR A 91 -5.71 1.87 1.97
CA THR A 91 -7.07 2.35 1.69
C THR A 91 -7.82 2.82 2.95
N SER A 92 -7.50 2.26 4.12
CA SER A 92 -8.05 2.63 5.43
C SER A 92 -7.38 3.85 6.04
N LEU A 93 -6.24 4.29 5.52
CA LEU A 93 -5.68 5.60 5.86
C LEU A 93 -6.58 6.77 5.37
N GLY A 94 -7.60 6.45 4.55
CA GLY A 94 -8.78 7.30 4.29
C GLY A 94 -9.91 7.19 5.33
N PHE A 95 -9.85 6.26 6.28
CA PHE A 95 -10.74 6.18 7.45
C PHE A 95 -10.02 6.78 8.67
N LYS A 96 -10.22 8.09 8.90
CA LYS A 96 -10.03 8.75 10.22
C LYS A 96 -10.29 7.74 11.35
N ARG A 97 -9.32 7.40 12.23
CA ARG A 97 -9.46 6.63 13.52
C ARG A 97 -8.72 5.26 13.61
N TYR A 98 -7.38 5.21 13.54
CA TYR A 98 -6.66 4.07 14.16
C TYR A 98 -5.48 4.45 15.05
N SER A 99 -5.50 5.66 15.64
CA SER A 99 -4.71 5.98 16.84
C SER A 99 -5.39 6.98 17.79
N VAL A 100 -6.73 6.92 17.92
CA VAL A 100 -7.34 7.28 19.20
C VAL A 100 -7.19 6.06 20.11
N LYS A 101 -6.01 5.91 20.69
CA LYS A 101 -5.84 5.20 21.98
C LYS A 101 -5.28 6.21 22.99
N ARG A 102 -6.02 7.30 23.24
CA ARG A 102 -5.95 7.95 24.55
C ARG A 102 -6.77 7.10 25.51
N ARG A 103 -6.11 6.15 26.16
CA ARG A 103 -6.57 5.66 27.46
C ARG A 103 -6.00 6.62 28.49
N ASN A 104 -6.69 7.73 28.74
CA ASN A 104 -6.53 8.43 30.02
C ASN A 104 -7.16 7.49 31.05
N ARG A 105 -6.31 6.82 31.83
CA ARG A 105 -6.70 6.34 33.16
C ARG A 105 -6.55 7.57 34.06
N GLU A 106 -7.68 8.16 34.42
CA GLU A 106 -7.84 8.71 35.77
C GLU A 106 -8.27 7.56 36.68
#